data_AF-A0A1V5ZMG3-F1
#
_entry.id   AF-A0A1V5ZMG3-F1
#
_cell.length_a   1.000
_cell.length_b   1.000
_cell.length_c   1.000
_cell.angle_alpha   90.00
_cell.angle_beta   90.00
_cell.angle_gamma   90.00
#
_symmetry.space_group_name_H-M   'P 1'
#
loop_
_entity.id
_entity.type
_entity.pdbx_description
1 polymer ?
#
loop_
_entity_poly.entity_id
_entity_poly.type
_entity_poly.pdbx_seq_one_letter_code
_entity_poly.pdbx_strand_id
1 'polypeptide(L)' 'MVLLFVWFFSTLDFGMSYAQTEGLLSKETIISMGCPTDAITCELSNRSITTIESDAFVNHTQLQVLNLSFNQLTGLD' A
#
# COMPACT_ATOMS: atom_id res chain seq x y z
N MET A 1 1.85 -5.09 -31.72
CA MET A 1 0.50 -5.66 -31.52
C MET A 1 0.65 -6.93 -30.69
N VAL A 2 0.04 -6.95 -29.50
CA VAL A 2 -0.12 -8.05 -28.50
C VAL A 2 1.18 -8.52 -27.81
N LEU A 3 1.50 -8.16 -26.56
CA LEU A 3 0.96 -8.45 -25.20
C LEU A 3 1.24 -9.87 -24.63
N LEU A 4 2.00 -9.85 -23.52
CA LEU A 4 1.90 -10.63 -22.26
C LEU A 4 2.22 -12.14 -22.27
N PHE A 5 3.13 -12.54 -21.39
CA PHE A 5 2.85 -13.28 -20.14
C PHE A 5 4.19 -13.68 -19.51
N VAL A 6 4.61 -13.01 -18.44
CA VAL A 6 5.75 -13.47 -17.62
C VAL A 6 5.24 -13.71 -16.20
N TRP A 7 4.45 -14.76 -16.06
CA TRP A 7 4.12 -15.38 -14.78
C TRP A 7 4.61 -16.82 -14.83
N PHE A 8 5.92 -17.05 -14.68
CA PHE A 8 6.47 -18.32 -14.21
C PHE A 8 8.00 -18.22 -14.09
N PHE A 9 8.53 -17.94 -12.90
CA PHE A 9 9.78 -18.57 -12.48
C PHE A 9 9.72 -18.78 -10.98
N SER A 10 9.62 -20.05 -10.60
CA SER A 10 9.88 -20.53 -9.26
C SER A 10 11.31 -20.14 -8.87
N THR A 11 11.47 -19.36 -7.81
CA THR A 11 12.77 -19.16 -7.16
C THR A 11 12.78 -19.92 -5.84
N LEU A 12 13.76 -20.81 -5.68
CA LEU A 12 14.16 -21.34 -4.39
C LEU A 12 14.68 -20.16 -3.54
N ASP A 13 14.02 -19.93 -2.42
CA ASP A 13 14.35 -18.89 -1.44
C ASP A 13 15.70 -19.19 -0.77
N PHE A 14 16.68 -18.35 -1.06
CA PHE A 14 17.77 -17.99 -0.15
C PHE A 14 18.01 -16.48 -0.27
N GLY A 15 17.06 -15.73 0.27
CA GLY A 15 17.11 -14.29 0.36
C GLY A 15 15.71 -13.76 0.20
N MET A 16 15.04 -13.51 1.33
CA MET A 16 13.70 -12.96 1.42
C MET A 16 13.57 -11.70 0.55
N SER A 17 13.23 -11.91 -0.72
CA SER A 17 12.77 -10.88 -1.63
C SER A 17 11.33 -10.63 -1.24
N TYR A 18 11.14 -9.76 -0.26
CA TYR A 18 9.91 -9.00 -0.19
C TYR A 18 9.87 -8.22 -1.50
N ALA A 19 9.08 -8.67 -2.47
CA ALA A 19 8.66 -7.80 -3.55
C ALA A 19 8.02 -6.59 -2.87
N GLN A 20 8.75 -5.49 -2.76
CA GLN A 20 8.18 -4.24 -2.30
C GLN A 20 7.12 -3.87 -3.33
N THR A 21 5.85 -3.99 -2.95
CA THR A 21 4.76 -3.37 -3.70
C THR A 21 5.02 -1.87 -3.61
N GLU A 22 5.73 -1.31 -4.59
CA GLU A 22 6.23 0.06 -4.52
C GLU A 22 5.07 1.05 -4.34
N GLY A 23 4.99 1.67 -3.17
CA GLY A 23 4.08 2.77 -2.89
C GLY A 23 2.57 2.45 -2.90
N LEU A 24 2.15 1.18 -2.85
CA LEU A 24 0.72 0.84 -2.80
C LEU A 24 0.18 0.89 -1.36
N LEU A 25 -0.83 1.73 -1.14
CA LEU A 25 -1.62 1.72 0.08
C LEU A 25 -2.91 0.91 -0.14
N SER A 26 -2.96 -0.29 0.45
CA SER A 26 -4.09 -1.22 0.43
C SER A 26 -4.56 -1.52 1.85
N LYS A 27 -5.66 -2.26 1.99
CA LYS A 27 -6.16 -2.71 3.30
C LYS A 27 -5.18 -3.63 4.04
N GLU A 28 -4.31 -4.33 3.32
CA GLU A 28 -3.26 -5.17 3.90
C GLU A 28 -2.07 -4.32 4.36
N THR A 29 -1.63 -3.36 3.53
CA THR A 29 -0.40 -2.60 3.82
C THR A 29 -0.62 -1.53 4.86
N ILE A 30 -1.79 -0.89 4.92
CA ILE A 30 -2.09 0.21 5.85
C ILE A 30 -1.88 -0.16 7.32
N ILE A 31 -2.23 -1.39 7.72
CA ILE A 31 -2.05 -1.88 9.09
C ILE A 31 -0.56 -2.02 9.40
N SER A 32 0.21 -2.62 8.48
CA SER A 32 1.66 -2.74 8.62
C SER A 32 2.39 -1.40 8.61
N MET A 33 1.79 -0.36 8.01
CA MET A 33 2.27 1.01 8.03
C MET A 33 1.94 1.76 9.34
N GLY A 34 1.38 1.07 10.35
CA GLY A 34 1.12 1.66 11.67
C GLY A 34 -0.21 2.42 11.75
N CYS A 35 -1.17 2.10 10.89
CA CYS A 35 -2.53 2.61 10.94
C CYS A 35 -3.49 1.44 11.24
N PRO A 36 -3.68 1.07 12.52
CA PRO A 36 -4.60 0.01 12.91
C PRO A 36 -6.06 0.39 12.63
N THR A 37 -6.95 -0.59 12.56
CA THR A 37 -8.36 -0.40 12.15
C THR A 37 -9.17 0.46 13.12
N ASP A 38 -8.75 0.55 14.38
CA ASP A 38 -9.36 1.37 15.42
C ASP A 38 -8.71 2.75 15.57
N ALA A 39 -7.73 3.10 14.72
CA ALA A 39 -7.07 4.39 14.76
C ALA A 39 -8.03 5.54 14.44
N ILE A 40 -7.94 6.59 15.24
CA ILE A 40 -8.59 7.88 14.97
C ILE A 40 -7.72 8.75 14.05
N THR A 41 -6.41 8.60 14.15
CA THR A 41 -5.42 9.37 13.40
C THR A 41 -4.38 8.44 12.78
N CYS A 42 -4.10 8.62 11.49
CA CYS A 42 -3.05 7.89 10.78
C CYS A 42 -2.06 8.84 10.09
N GLU A 43 -0.80 8.75 10.51
CA GLU A 43 0.32 9.52 9.99
C GLU A 43 1.09 8.67 8.97
N LEU A 44 0.76 8.84 7.68
CA LEU A 44 1.36 8.12 6.55
C LEU A 44 2.26 9.02 5.70
N SER A 45 2.73 10.14 6.25
CA SER A 45 3.55 11.12 5.52
C SER A 45 4.93 10.57 5.16
N ASN A 46 5.46 10.97 4.01
CA ASN A 46 6.83 10.66 3.56
C ASN A 46 7.11 9.14 3.45
N ARG A 47 6.23 8.40 2.78
CA ARG A 47 6.31 6.93 2.63
C ARG A 47 6.34 6.44 1.19
N SER A 48 6.62 7.35 0.25
CA SER A 48 6.66 7.04 -1.20
C SER A 48 5.39 6.36 -1.70
N ILE A 49 4.23 6.66 -1.09
CA ILE A 49 2.94 6.13 -1.54
C ILE A 49 2.62 6.76 -2.90
N THR A 50 2.34 5.95 -3.91
CA THR A 50 2.06 6.35 -5.29
C THR A 50 0.58 6.15 -5.63
N THR A 51 -0.04 5.10 -5.09
CA THR A 51 -1.44 4.71 -5.38
C THR A 51 -2.14 4.30 -4.11
N ILE A 52 -3.43 4.61 -4.02
CA ILE A 52 -4.31 4.21 -2.92
C ILE A 52 -5.44 3.40 -3.53
N GLU A 53 -5.63 2.17 -3.06
CA GLU A 53 -6.78 1.34 -3.47
C GLU A 53 -8.09 1.93 -2.90
N SER A 54 -9.17 1.86 -3.68
CA SER A 54 -10.50 2.33 -3.26
C SER A 54 -11.00 1.77 -1.93
N ASP A 55 -10.61 0.54 -1.56
CA ASP A 55 -11.00 -0.12 -0.31
C ASP A 55 -9.92 -0.09 0.79
N ALA A 56 -8.83 0.67 0.60
CA ALA A 56 -7.70 0.69 1.54
C ALA A 56 -8.07 1.03 2.98
N PHE A 57 -9.13 1.83 3.18
CA PHE A 57 -9.60 2.29 4.48
C PHE A 57 -10.95 1.68 4.90
N VAL A 58 -11.45 0.64 4.20
CA VAL A 58 -12.82 0.12 4.41
C VAL A 58 -13.09 -0.32 5.86
N ASN A 59 -12.07 -0.77 6.57
CA ASN A 59 -12.16 -1.22 7.96
C ASN A 59 -11.77 -0.15 8.98
N HIS A 60 -11.30 1.03 8.56
CA HIS A 60 -10.83 2.12 9.44
C HIS A 60 -11.98 3.06 9.81
N THR A 61 -13.08 2.50 10.33
CA THR A 61 -14.35 3.22 10.53
C THR A 61 -14.29 4.34 11.57
N GLN A 62 -13.23 4.38 12.38
CA GLN A 62 -13.00 5.42 13.40
C GLN A 62 -12.05 6.53 12.93
N LEU A 63 -11.47 6.41 11.72
CA LEU A 63 -10.47 7.32 11.20
C LEU A 63 -11.07 8.71 10.95
N GLN A 64 -10.47 9.73 11.56
CA GLN A 64 -10.85 11.13 11.44
C GLN A 64 -9.74 11.97 10.82
N VAL A 65 -8.48 11.60 11.03
CA VAL A 65 -7.32 12.33 10.54
C VAL A 65 -6.41 11.39 9.76
N LEU A 66 -6.15 11.73 8.50
CA LEU A 66 -5.24 10.99 7.63
C LEU A 66 -4.23 11.97 7.03
N ASN A 67 -2.95 11.79 7.36
CA ASN A 67 -1.87 12.57 6.80
C ASN A 67 -1.12 11.77 5.72
N LEU A 68 -1.26 12.20 4.47
CA LEU A 68 -0.57 11.64 3.31
C LEU A 68 0.46 12.61 2.70
N SER A 69 0.85 13.65 3.44
CA SER A 69 1.82 14.65 2.94
C SER A 69 3.17 14.04 2.56
N PHE A 70 3.88 14.68 1.63
CA PHE A 70 5.20 14.24 1.15
C PHE A 70 5.22 12.81 0.56
N ASN A 71 4.09 12.34 0.04
CA ASN A 71 4.04 11.14 -0.80
C ASN A 71 4.10 11.51 -2.30
N GLN A 72 4.11 10.50 -3.16
CA GLN A 72 4.25 10.62 -4.61
C GLN A 72 2.94 10.21 -5.32
N LEU A 73 1.81 10.57 -4.71
CA LEU A 73 0.49 10.15 -5.18
C LEU A 73 0.26 10.63 -6.61
N THR A 74 0.08 9.69 -7.54
CA THR A 74 -0.21 9.96 -8.94
C THR A 74 -1.67 9.70 -9.29
N GLY A 75 -2.39 8.95 -8.46
CA GLY A 75 -3.80 8.65 -8.65
C GLY A 75 -4.47 7.99 -7.44
N LEU A 76 -5.79 7.93 -7.53
CA LEU A 76 -6.65 7.10 -6.69
C LEU A 76 -7.28 6.07 -7.63
N ASP A 77 -7.31 4.81 -7.22
CA ASP A 77 -8.00 3.74 -7.95
C ASP A 77 -9.45 3.59 -7.45
#